data_AF-A0AAP3EXT8-F1
#
_entry.id   AF-A0AAP3EXT8-F1
#
_cell.length_a   1.000
_cell.length_b   1.000
_cell.length_c   1.000
_cell.angle_alpha   90.00
_cell.angle_beta   90.00
_cell.angle_gamma   90.00
#
_symmetry.space_group_name_H-M   'P 1'
#
loop_
_entity.id
_entity.type
_entity.pdbx_description
1 polymer ?
#
loop_
_entity_poly.entity_id
_entity_poly.type
_entity_poly.pdbx_seq_one_letter_code
_entity_poly.pdbx_strand_id
1 'polypeptide(L)'
;MKTAATKLSVLAFLGLGLAAYGQSGKVGVNTSSPRATLDVHPSATNSQDNSKTNEGILAPKLSKTRVASIEAPVEGTLVYVIDDATKVNGTINAYTGADSKVAKITEKGYY
;
A
#
# COMPACT_ATOMS: atom_id res chain seq x y z
N MET A 1 45.68 17.99 4.56
CA MET A 1 44.86 17.41 3.48
C MET A 1 43.74 16.46 3.96
N LYS A 2 43.82 15.83 5.14
CA LYS A 2 42.79 14.85 5.60
C LYS A 2 41.46 15.47 6.06
N THR A 3 41.47 16.66 6.65
CA THR A 3 40.26 17.35 7.18
C THR A 3 39.31 17.87 6.11
N ALA A 4 39.81 18.23 4.92
CA ALA A 4 38.97 18.72 3.82
C ALA A 4 38.11 17.59 3.23
N ALA A 5 38.68 16.39 3.07
CA ALA A 5 37.95 15.22 2.59
C ALA A 5 36.82 14.84 3.58
N THR A 6 37.11 14.75 4.88
CA THR A 6 36.09 14.43 5.90
C THR A 6 34.95 15.44 5.96
N LYS A 7 35.23 16.75 5.82
CA LYS A 7 34.20 17.79 5.78
C LYS A 7 33.31 17.68 4.54
N LEU A 8 33.89 17.35 3.39
CA LEU A 8 33.15 17.13 2.15
C LEU A 8 32.27 15.87 2.24
N SER A 9 32.77 14.80 2.88
CA SER A 9 32.00 13.58 3.14
C SER A 9 30.80 13.85 4.03
N VAL A 10 30.98 14.61 5.11
CA VAL A 10 29.91 14.98 6.05
C VAL A 10 28.88 15.88 5.36
N LEU A 11 29.32 16.86 4.56
CA LEU A 11 28.42 17.75 3.83
C LEU A 11 27.60 17.00 2.77
N ALA A 12 28.22 16.05 2.06
CA ALA A 12 27.52 15.17 1.12
C ALA A 12 26.49 14.28 1.83
N PHE A 13 26.84 13.73 3.00
CA PHE A 13 25.92 12.90 3.79
C PHE A 13 24.71 13.71 4.32
N LEU A 14 24.94 14.92 4.81
CA LEU A 14 23.86 15.83 5.24
C LEU A 14 23.01 16.30 4.06
N GLY A 15 23.63 16.61 2.92
CA GLY A 15 22.92 17.02 1.70
C GLY A 15 22.03 15.92 1.11
N LEU A 16 22.52 14.67 1.09
CA LEU A 16 21.74 13.51 0.66
C LEU A 16 20.60 13.19 1.64
N GLY A 17 20.83 13.36 2.95
CA GLY A 17 19.78 13.24 3.96
C GLY A 17 18.66 14.24 3.71
N LEU A 18 18.97 15.54 3.56
CA LEU A 18 17.99 16.60 3.35
C LEU A 18 17.21 16.44 2.02
N ALA A 19 17.84 15.94 0.96
CA ALA A 19 17.15 15.65 -0.30
C ALA A 19 16.14 14.49 -0.18
N ALA A 20 16.39 13.52 0.71
CA ALA A 20 15.45 12.46 1.03
C ALA A 20 14.27 12.95 1.90
N TYR A 21 14.50 13.95 2.77
CA TYR A 21 13.47 14.53 3.65
C TYR A 21 12.67 15.68 3.01
N GLY A 22 13.00 16.09 1.78
CA GLY A 22 12.37 17.21 1.07
C GLY A 22 11.01 16.90 0.40
N GLN A 23 10.50 15.69 0.53
CA GLN A 23 9.13 15.38 0.12
C GLN A 23 8.16 15.93 1.17
N SER A 24 7.62 17.12 0.90
CA SER A 24 6.57 17.76 1.71
C SER A 24 5.32 16.86 1.77
N GLY A 25 5.32 15.88 2.68
CA GLY A 25 4.20 15.00 2.99
C GLY A 25 3.67 14.13 1.84
N LYS A 26 4.39 14.00 0.71
CA LYS A 26 3.93 13.26 -0.48
C LYS A 26 4.95 12.24 -0.92
N VAL A 27 4.52 11.00 -1.13
CA VAL A 27 5.32 9.88 -1.62
C VAL A 27 4.98 9.64 -3.09
N GLY A 28 5.99 9.70 -3.95
CA GLY A 28 5.88 9.33 -5.36
C GLY A 28 6.57 7.99 -5.64
N VAL A 29 5.91 7.09 -6.36
CA VAL A 29 6.50 5.86 -6.92
C VAL A 29 6.50 5.98 -8.44
N ASN A 30 7.67 5.91 -9.05
CA ASN A 30 7.89 6.18 -10.49
C ASN A 30 7.47 7.59 -10.96
N THR A 31 7.32 8.55 -10.05
CA THR A 31 7.07 9.97 -10.36
C THR A 31 7.85 10.87 -9.41
N SER A 32 8.51 11.90 -9.95
CA SER A 32 9.24 12.91 -9.16
C SER A 32 8.36 14.09 -8.74
N SER A 33 7.12 14.16 -9.26
CA SER A 33 6.17 15.25 -9.01
C SER A 33 4.81 14.67 -8.60
N PRO A 34 4.70 14.08 -7.39
CA PRO A 34 3.47 13.43 -6.95
C PRO A 34 2.30 14.42 -6.82
N ARG A 35 1.17 14.08 -7.41
CA ARG A 35 -0.06 14.88 -7.41
C ARG A 35 -0.88 14.68 -6.13
N ALA A 36 -0.73 13.54 -5.46
CA ALA A 36 -1.41 13.17 -4.22
C ALA A 36 -0.41 12.87 -3.08
N THR A 37 -0.91 12.56 -1.88
CA THR A 37 -0.08 12.12 -0.74
C THR A 37 0.65 10.81 -1.04
N LEU A 38 0.03 9.93 -1.81
CA LEU A 38 0.69 8.79 -2.46
C LEU A 38 0.30 8.81 -3.94
N ASP A 39 1.28 8.90 -4.83
CA ASP A 39 1.09 8.90 -6.28
C ASP A 39 1.94 7.78 -6.90
N VAL A 40 1.29 6.81 -7.55
CA VAL A 40 1.93 5.62 -8.11
C VAL A 40 1.69 5.61 -9.61
N HIS A 41 2.76 5.79 -10.37
CA HIS A 41 2.72 5.71 -11.82
C HIS A 41 3.26 4.34 -12.31
N PRO A 42 2.76 3.84 -13.45
CA PRO A 42 3.40 2.72 -14.11
C PRO A 42 4.83 3.07 -14.53
N SER A 43 5.70 2.06 -14.61
CA SER A 43 7.04 2.28 -15.19
C SER A 43 6.94 2.59 -16.70
N ALA A 44 8.00 3.10 -17.31
CA ALA A 44 8.01 3.36 -18.76
C ALA A 44 7.74 2.08 -19.59
N THR A 45 8.29 0.95 -19.17
CA THR A 45 8.03 -0.37 -19.79
C THR A 45 6.57 -0.77 -19.62
N ASN A 46 6.01 -0.54 -18.42
CA ASN A 46 4.67 -1.00 -18.11
C ASN A 46 3.57 -0.04 -18.60
N SER A 47 3.93 1.18 -18.99
CA SER A 47 3.04 2.14 -19.66
C SER A 47 2.72 1.75 -21.11
N GLN A 48 3.31 0.67 -21.62
CA GLN A 48 3.04 0.14 -22.96
C GLN A 48 1.70 -0.61 -22.97
N ASP A 49 0.91 -0.44 -24.05
CA ASP A 49 -0.44 -1.02 -24.19
C ASP A 49 -0.50 -2.55 -24.03
N ASN A 50 0.61 -3.24 -24.33
CA ASN A 50 0.71 -4.69 -24.27
C ASN A 50 1.45 -5.19 -23.02
N SER A 51 1.68 -4.33 -22.03
CA SER A 51 2.32 -4.72 -20.77
C SER A 51 1.52 -5.81 -20.06
N LYS A 52 2.22 -6.81 -19.51
CA LYS A 52 1.65 -7.97 -18.81
C LYS A 52 2.16 -8.11 -17.38
N THR A 53 2.89 -7.12 -16.89
CA THR A 53 3.52 -7.16 -15.57
C THR A 53 2.49 -6.80 -14.50
N ASN A 54 2.70 -7.33 -13.30
CA ASN A 54 1.81 -7.07 -12.17
C ASN A 54 2.17 -5.72 -11.53
N GLU A 55 1.34 -4.71 -11.75
CA GLU A 55 1.46 -3.37 -11.16
C GLU A 55 0.27 -3.07 -10.24
N GLY A 56 0.52 -2.27 -9.20
CA GLY A 56 -0.51 -1.82 -8.27
C GLY A 56 -0.08 -1.87 -6.82
N ILE A 57 -1.05 -1.86 -5.91
CA ILE A 57 -0.84 -1.91 -4.46
C ILE A 57 -1.38 -3.23 -3.93
N LEU A 58 -0.55 -3.99 -3.22
CA LEU A 58 -1.00 -5.18 -2.48
C LEU A 58 -1.48 -4.75 -1.09
N ALA A 59 -2.80 -4.67 -0.91
CA ALA A 59 -3.41 -4.46 0.40
C ALA A 59 -3.32 -5.73 1.27
N PRO A 60 -3.43 -5.61 2.62
CA PRO A 60 -3.55 -6.75 3.50
C PRO A 60 -4.70 -7.68 3.09
N LYS A 61 -4.43 -8.98 3.06
CA LYS A 61 -5.42 -10.00 2.70
C LYS A 61 -6.10 -10.55 3.94
N LEU A 62 -7.42 -10.42 4.03
CA LEU A 62 -8.19 -10.82 5.22
C LEU A 62 -9.39 -11.66 4.80
N SER A 63 -9.84 -12.59 5.66
CA SER A 63 -11.13 -13.27 5.46
C SER A 63 -12.30 -12.37 5.84
N LYS A 64 -13.51 -12.65 5.33
CA LYS A 64 -14.73 -11.91 5.70
C LYS A 64 -14.96 -11.92 7.22
N THR A 65 -14.77 -13.07 7.87
CA THR A 65 -14.86 -13.22 9.32
C THR A 65 -13.84 -12.34 10.06
N ARG A 66 -12.61 -12.21 9.55
CA ARG A 66 -11.59 -11.33 10.15
C ARG A 66 -11.93 -9.84 9.98
N VAL A 67 -12.52 -9.44 8.85
CA VAL A 67 -12.98 -8.06 8.66
C VAL A 67 -14.15 -7.75 9.60
N ALA A 68 -15.10 -8.67 9.76
CA ALA A 68 -16.21 -8.51 10.69
C ALA A 68 -15.73 -8.35 12.14
N SER A 69 -14.62 -9.00 12.51
CA SER A 69 -14.04 -8.93 13.86
C SER A 69 -13.26 -7.64 14.16
N ILE A 70 -13.20 -6.67 13.24
CA ILE A 70 -12.53 -5.38 13.49
C ILE A 70 -13.44 -4.54 14.38
N GLU A 71 -13.00 -4.28 15.62
CA GLU A 71 -13.80 -3.56 16.62
C GLU A 71 -14.06 -2.09 16.25
N ALA A 72 -13.02 -1.39 15.79
CA ALA A 72 -13.06 0.01 15.42
C ALA A 72 -12.38 0.22 14.05
N PRO A 73 -13.09 -0.03 12.92
CA PRO A 73 -12.52 0.19 11.59
C PRO A 73 -12.26 1.68 11.37
N VAL A 74 -11.09 2.00 10.81
CA VAL A 74 -10.73 3.37 10.42
C VAL A 74 -11.23 3.62 9.00
N GLU A 75 -11.96 4.72 8.81
CA GLU A 75 -12.48 5.13 7.50
C GLU A 75 -11.34 5.31 6.49
N GLY A 76 -11.54 4.78 5.27
CA GLY A 76 -10.55 4.82 4.19
C GLY A 76 -9.50 3.70 4.22
N THR A 77 -9.58 2.75 5.14
CA THR A 77 -8.69 1.57 5.15
C THR A 77 -9.04 0.62 4.00
N LEU A 78 -8.08 0.35 3.12
CA LEU A 78 -8.22 -0.60 2.01
C LEU A 78 -7.73 -1.99 2.41
N VAL A 79 -8.56 -3.02 2.18
CA VAL A 79 -8.18 -4.43 2.39
C VAL A 79 -8.60 -5.28 1.18
N TYR A 80 -7.91 -6.40 0.96
CA TYR A 80 -8.32 -7.39 -0.04
C TYR A 80 -8.94 -8.60 0.66
N VAL A 81 -10.24 -8.83 0.43
CA VAL A 81 -10.95 -9.94 1.06
C VAL A 81 -10.79 -11.22 0.26
N ILE A 82 -10.47 -12.31 0.96
CA ILE A 82 -10.22 -13.63 0.39
C ILE A 82 -11.14 -14.70 0.97
N ASP A 83 -11.18 -15.84 0.29
CA ASP A 83 -11.56 -17.10 0.93
C ASP A 83 -10.34 -17.68 1.63
N ASP A 84 -10.37 -17.74 2.95
CA ASP A 84 -9.35 -18.42 3.74
C ASP A 84 -9.92 -19.71 4.32
N ALA A 85 -9.83 -20.80 3.56
CA ALA A 85 -10.32 -22.12 3.97
C ALA A 85 -9.57 -22.70 5.19
N THR A 86 -8.47 -22.09 5.63
CA THR A 86 -7.72 -22.52 6.81
C THR A 86 -8.32 -22.01 8.13
N LYS A 87 -9.30 -21.09 8.05
CA LYS A 87 -9.96 -20.49 9.21
C LYS A 87 -11.38 -21.00 9.35
N VAL A 88 -11.85 -21.09 10.60
CA VAL A 88 -13.26 -21.35 10.91
C VAL A 88 -14.11 -20.25 10.26
N ASN A 89 -15.08 -20.65 9.42
CA ASN A 89 -15.92 -19.74 8.63
C ASN A 89 -15.09 -18.72 7.81
N GLY A 90 -13.89 -19.11 7.35
CA GLY A 90 -12.97 -18.21 6.69
C GLY A 90 -13.25 -17.96 5.21
N THR A 91 -14.16 -18.71 4.60
CA THR A 91 -14.67 -18.41 3.26
C THR A 91 -15.83 -17.43 3.32
N ILE A 92 -16.02 -16.64 2.27
CA ILE A 92 -17.07 -15.62 2.19
C ILE A 92 -18.46 -16.23 2.39
N ASN A 93 -18.69 -17.41 1.79
CA ASN A 93 -19.96 -18.13 1.87
C ASN A 93 -20.17 -18.89 3.19
N ALA A 94 -19.10 -19.13 3.97
CA ALA A 94 -19.20 -19.76 5.28
C ALA A 94 -19.44 -18.76 6.41
N TYR A 95 -19.42 -17.45 6.14
CA TYR A 95 -19.75 -16.44 7.13
C TYR A 95 -21.24 -16.47 7.47
N THR A 96 -21.56 -16.78 8.73
CA THR A 96 -22.94 -16.92 9.23
C THR A 96 -23.42 -15.73 10.06
N GLY A 97 -22.58 -14.71 10.27
CA GLY A 97 -22.94 -13.52 11.03
C GLY A 97 -23.82 -12.53 10.24
N ALA A 98 -24.35 -11.53 10.93
CA ALA A 98 -25.17 -10.47 10.35
C ALA A 98 -24.53 -9.07 10.49
N ASP A 99 -23.19 -9.01 10.63
CA ASP A 99 -22.49 -7.74 10.87
C ASP A 99 -22.58 -6.83 9.64
N SER A 100 -23.17 -5.65 9.84
CA SER A 100 -23.37 -4.65 8.78
C SER A 100 -22.07 -4.20 8.12
N LYS A 101 -20.92 -4.26 8.82
CA LYS A 101 -19.60 -3.90 8.26
C LYS A 101 -19.21 -4.74 7.05
N VAL A 102 -19.69 -5.97 6.97
CA VAL A 102 -19.32 -6.93 5.91
C VAL A 102 -20.48 -7.24 4.98
N ALA A 103 -21.59 -6.49 5.06
CA ALA A 103 -22.79 -6.72 4.24
C ALA A 103 -22.51 -6.61 2.73
N LYS A 104 -21.57 -5.74 2.33
CA LYS A 104 -21.18 -5.56 0.93
C LYS A 104 -20.13 -6.57 0.43
N ILE A 105 -19.55 -7.36 1.34
CA ILE A 105 -18.55 -8.37 0.97
C ILE A 105 -19.27 -9.63 0.48
N THR A 106 -19.53 -9.69 -0.82
CA THR A 106 -20.22 -10.82 -1.47
C THR A 106 -19.28 -11.68 -2.31
N GLU A 107 -18.07 -11.19 -2.59
CA GLU A 107 -17.06 -11.89 -3.39
C GLU A 107 -15.63 -11.47 -3.00
N LYS A 108 -14.62 -12.17 -3.53
CA LYS A 108 -13.21 -11.81 -3.31
C LYS A 108 -12.94 -10.47 -3.99
N GLY A 109 -12.26 -9.55 -3.32
CA GLY A 109 -12.02 -8.24 -3.89
C GLY A 109 -11.48 -7.22 -2.91
N TYR A 110 -11.26 -6.01 -3.41
CA TYR A 110 -10.88 -4.87 -2.58
C TYR A 110 -12.12 -4.23 -1.95
N TYR A 111 -12.03 -3.91 -0.66
CA TYR A 111 -13.08 -3.27 0.15
C TYR A 111 -12.50 -2.19 1.06
#